data_AF-A0A838CPA4-F1
#
_entry.id   AF-A0A838CPA4-F1
#
_cell.length_a   1.000
_cell.length_b   1.000
_cell.length_c   1.000
_cell.angle_alpha   90.00
_cell.angle_beta   90.00
_cell.angle_gamma   90.00
#
_symmetry.space_group_name_H-M   'P 1'
#
loop_
_entity.id
_entity.type
_entity.pdbx_description
1 polymer ?
#
loop_
_entity_poly.entity_id
_entity_poly.type
_entity_poly.pdbx_seq_one_letter_code
_entity_poly.pdbx_strand_id
1 'polypeptide(L)'
;MKRITLFLFILILIGCQQELTLPPQPHITVEGESVTYIQGNFSWDGDGRMSPDPFEKAGELEPISVEPHSKLSIVFEDAPKHIQAGIYDIIH
;
A
#
# COMPACT_ATOMS: atom_id res chain seq x y z
N MET A 1 -43.60 20.92 -8.35
CA MET A 1 -43.22 19.49 -8.40
C MET A 1 -41.93 19.24 -9.22
N LYS A 2 -41.84 19.65 -10.49
CA LYS A 2 -40.63 19.41 -11.34
C LYS A 2 -39.29 19.93 -10.80
N ARG A 3 -39.27 21.05 -10.05
CA ARG A 3 -38.04 21.66 -9.49
C ARG A 3 -37.48 20.91 -8.27
N ILE A 4 -38.35 20.28 -7.48
CA ILE A 4 -37.95 19.52 -6.28
C ILE A 4 -37.30 18.19 -6.68
N THR A 5 -37.83 17.55 -7.72
CA THR A 5 -37.26 16.31 -8.28
C THR A 5 -35.85 16.54 -8.84
N LEU A 6 -35.60 17.69 -9.47
CA LEU A 6 -34.28 18.07 -9.97
C LEU A 6 -33.27 18.28 -8.83
N PHE A 7 -33.71 18.90 -7.73
CA PHE A 7 -32.86 19.15 -6.55
C PHE A 7 -32.45 17.85 -5.84
N LEU A 8 -33.37 16.89 -5.72
CA LEU A 8 -33.09 15.56 -5.19
C LEU A 8 -32.09 14.78 -6.06
N PHE A 9 -32.15 14.92 -7.38
CA PHE A 9 -31.21 14.27 -8.29
C PHE A 9 -29.78 14.82 -8.14
N ILE A 10 -29.63 16.12 -7.92
CA ILE A 10 -28.34 16.78 -7.71
C ILE A 10 -27.70 16.33 -6.38
N LEU A 11 -28.51 16.19 -5.31
CA LEU A 11 -28.02 15.73 -4.00
C LEU A 11 -27.46 14.30 -4.05
N ILE A 12 -28.05 13.42 -4.86
CA ILE A 12 -27.58 12.03 -5.02
C ILE A 12 -26.24 11.98 -5.78
N LEU A 13 -26.00 12.89 -6.73
CA LEU A 13 -24.76 12.94 -7.51
C LEU A 13 -23.56 13.50 -6.72
N ILE A 14 -23.80 14.35 -5.71
CA ILE A 14 -22.73 14.92 -4.87
C ILE A 14 -22.28 13.92 -3.79
N GLY A 15 -23.14 12.98 -3.38
CA GLY A 15 -22.85 12.05 -2.29
C GLY A 15 -21.84 10.93 -2.59
N CYS A 16 -21.33 10.82 -3.82
CA CYS A 16 -20.57 9.63 -4.26
C CYS A 16 -19.11 9.92 -4.65
N GLN A 17 -18.43 10.82 -3.94
CA GLN A 17 -16.98 11.01 -4.05
C GLN A 17 -16.30 10.59 -2.75
N GLN A 18 -16.32 9.28 -2.44
CA GLN A 18 -15.33 8.75 -1.49
C GLN A 18 -14.02 8.63 -2.26
N GLU A 19 -13.06 9.52 -1.97
CA GLU A 19 -11.69 9.33 -2.40
C GLU A 19 -11.17 8.03 -1.78
N LEU A 20 -10.77 7.07 -2.63
CA LEU A 20 -10.00 5.93 -2.16
C LEU A 20 -8.64 6.45 -1.71
N THR A 21 -8.40 6.46 -0.40
CA THR A 21 -7.08 6.77 0.15
C THR A 21 -6.11 5.68 -0.27
N LEU A 22 -5.16 6.05 -1.13
CA LEU A 22 -4.04 5.18 -1.49
C LEU A 22 -3.23 4.84 -0.23
N PRO A 23 -2.65 3.63 -0.15
CA PRO A 23 -1.82 3.29 0.98
C PRO A 23 -0.57 4.17 1.04
N PRO A 24 -0.02 4.39 2.23
CA PRO A 24 1.24 5.11 2.38
C PRO A 24 2.32 4.34 1.61
N GLN A 25 3.05 5.05 0.76
CA GLN A 25 4.17 4.51 -0.01
C GLN A 25 5.44 4.63 0.82
N PRO A 26 6.14 3.53 1.12
CA PRO A 26 7.43 3.60 1.79
C PRO A 26 8.54 4.01 0.81
N HIS A 27 9.48 4.82 1.28
CA HIS A 27 10.78 4.95 0.67
C HIS A 27 11.71 3.88 1.25
N ILE A 28 12.16 2.93 0.42
CA ILE A 28 13.02 1.82 0.84
C ILE A 28 14.41 2.00 0.22
N THR A 29 15.43 1.92 1.07
CA THR A 29 16.84 2.00 0.65
C THR A 29 17.68 0.92 1.31
N VAL A 30 18.71 0.47 0.61
CA VAL A 30 19.78 -0.39 1.13
C VAL A 30 21.10 0.35 0.96
N GLU A 31 21.85 0.57 2.04
CA GLU A 31 23.09 1.38 2.02
C GLU A 31 22.91 2.79 1.42
N GLY A 32 21.69 3.34 1.52
CA GLY A 32 21.34 4.64 0.97
C GLY A 32 20.93 4.64 -0.51
N GLU A 33 20.97 3.48 -1.19
CA GLU A 33 20.49 3.32 -2.56
C GLU A 33 19.03 2.87 -2.57
N SER A 34 18.19 3.56 -3.36
CA SER A 34 16.78 3.18 -3.54
C SER A 34 16.66 1.81 -4.17
N VAL A 35 15.76 0.98 -3.63
CA VAL A 35 15.50 -0.36 -4.16
C VAL A 35 14.07 -0.47 -4.68
N THR A 36 13.89 -1.27 -5.72
CA THR A 36 12.56 -1.64 -6.20
C THR A 36 11.89 -2.53 -5.16
N TYR A 37 10.62 -2.27 -4.90
CA TYR A 37 9.81 -3.07 -3.99
C TYR A 37 8.41 -3.26 -4.55
N ILE A 38 7.73 -4.30 -4.08
CA ILE A 38 6.29 -4.48 -4.30
C ILE A 38 5.60 -4.30 -2.96
N GLN A 39 4.63 -3.38 -2.92
CA GLN A 39 3.77 -3.25 -1.76
C GLN A 39 2.69 -4.34 -1.80
N GLY A 40 2.65 -5.13 -0.72
CA GLY A 40 1.61 -6.13 -0.50
C GLY A 40 0.28 -5.53 -0.04
N ASN A 41 -0.43 -6.28 0.78
CA ASN A 41 -1.76 -5.93 1.25
C ASN A 41 -1.74 -4.74 2.20
N PHE A 42 -2.72 -3.84 2.01
CA PHE A 42 -3.04 -2.78 2.94
C PHE A 42 -4.52 -2.82 3.27
N SER A 43 -4.87 -2.57 4.53
CA SER A 43 -6.24 -2.29 4.94
C SER A 43 -6.25 -1.06 5.84
N TRP A 44 -7.24 -0.21 5.63
CA TRP A 44 -7.62 0.82 6.60
C TRP A 44 -8.65 0.19 7.53
N ASP A 45 -8.54 0.43 8.84
CA ASP A 45 -9.36 -0.21 9.88
C ASP A 45 -10.81 -0.50 9.42
N GLY A 46 -11.19 -1.78 9.32
CA GLY A 46 -12.59 -2.22 9.33
C GLY A 46 -13.25 -2.70 8.03
N ASP A 47 -12.59 -2.78 6.87
CA ASP A 47 -13.26 -3.21 5.63
C ASP A 47 -13.15 -4.71 5.29
N GLY A 48 -12.29 -5.45 6.00
CA GLY A 48 -12.11 -6.90 5.86
C GLY A 48 -11.64 -7.36 4.48
N ARG A 49 -11.24 -6.44 3.59
CA ARG A 49 -10.80 -6.78 2.24
C ARG A 49 -9.33 -7.16 2.27
N MET A 50 -9.09 -8.46 2.29
CA MET A 50 -7.75 -9.04 2.18
C MET A 50 -7.37 -9.13 0.70
N SER A 51 -6.29 -8.44 0.31
CA SER A 51 -5.73 -8.48 -1.05
C SER A 51 -4.80 -9.73 -1.21
N PRO A 52 -4.37 -10.12 -2.44
CA PRO A 52 -3.52 -11.29 -2.68
C PRO A 52 -2.17 -11.30 -1.92
N ASP A 53 -1.65 -12.50 -1.67
CA ASP A 53 -0.40 -12.73 -0.92
C ASP A 53 0.80 -12.00 -1.58
N PRO A 54 1.56 -11.16 -0.84
CA PRO A 54 2.77 -10.50 -1.37
C PRO A 54 3.80 -11.48 -1.96
N PHE A 55 3.83 -12.74 -1.53
CA PHE A 55 4.77 -13.73 -2.08
C PHE A 55 4.50 -14.07 -3.54
N GLU A 56 3.24 -14.07 -3.99
CA GLU A 56 2.91 -14.35 -5.39
C GLU A 56 3.45 -13.26 -6.33
N LYS A 57 3.45 -12.00 -5.87
CA LYS A 57 3.93 -10.86 -6.67
C LYS A 57 5.45 -10.67 -6.58
N ALA A 58 6.06 -11.07 -5.47
CA ALA A 58 7.51 -10.90 -5.27
C ALA A 58 8.35 -11.64 -6.33
N GLY A 59 7.83 -12.73 -6.91
CA GLY A 59 8.51 -13.48 -7.98
C GLY A 59 8.71 -12.70 -9.30
N GLU A 60 8.08 -11.53 -9.45
CA GLU A 60 8.25 -10.65 -10.61
C GLU A 60 9.44 -9.68 -10.46
N LEU A 61 10.03 -9.56 -9.27
CA LEU A 61 11.19 -8.70 -9.03
C LEU A 61 12.50 -9.44 -9.22
N GLU A 62 13.48 -8.78 -9.81
CA GLU A 62 14.86 -9.26 -9.80
C GLU A 62 15.45 -9.15 -8.38
N PRO A 63 16.00 -10.23 -7.82
CA PRO A 63 16.66 -10.18 -6.52
C PRO A 63 17.89 -9.26 -6.57
N ILE A 64 18.05 -8.45 -5.53
CA ILE A 64 19.27 -7.67 -5.33
C ILE A 64 20.21 -8.44 -4.39
N SER A 65 21.51 -8.44 -4.71
CA SER A 65 22.53 -8.95 -3.81
C SER A 65 22.90 -7.85 -2.81
N VAL A 66 22.89 -8.18 -1.53
CA VAL A 66 23.26 -7.26 -0.45
C VAL A 66 24.43 -7.84 0.33
N GLU A 67 25.38 -6.99 0.72
CA GLU A 67 26.52 -7.43 1.51
C GLU A 67 26.10 -7.75 2.94
N PRO A 68 26.76 -8.69 3.63
CA PRO A 68 26.55 -8.89 5.06
C PRO A 68 26.70 -7.58 5.83
N HIS A 69 25.83 -7.37 6.83
CA HIS A 69 25.75 -6.15 7.64
C HIS A 69 25.26 -4.89 6.93
N SER A 70 24.72 -5.02 5.71
CA SER A 70 24.04 -3.91 5.05
C SER A 70 22.86 -3.39 5.88
N LYS A 71 22.57 -2.11 5.76
CA LYS A 71 21.47 -1.42 6.43
C LYS A 71 20.30 -1.24 5.49
N LEU A 72 19.16 -1.81 5.87
CA LEU A 72 17.86 -1.54 5.29
C LEU A 72 17.23 -0.34 6.01
N SER A 73 16.77 0.65 5.24
CA SER A 73 16.00 1.79 5.76
C SER A 73 14.66 1.85 5.06
N ILE A 74 13.59 1.95 5.85
CA ILE A 74 12.20 2.04 5.41
C ILE A 74 11.60 3.30 6.05
N VAL A 75 11.20 4.26 5.23
CA VAL A 75 10.64 5.54 5.69
C VAL A 75 9.24 5.71 5.10
N PHE A 76 8.27 6.04 5.94
CA PHE A 76 6.92 6.39 5.51
C PHE A 76 6.71 7.89 5.74
N GLU A 77 6.16 8.62 4.77
CA GLU A 77 5.74 10.01 4.97
C GLU A 77 4.65 10.09 6.04
N ASP A 78 3.63 9.25 5.91
CA ASP A 78 2.61 9.00 6.92
C ASP A 78 2.93 7.70 7.68
N ALA A 79 3.53 7.84 8.86
CA ALA A 79 3.98 6.70 9.64
C ALA A 79 2.81 5.81 10.10
N PRO A 80 2.88 4.48 9.87
CA PRO A 80 1.87 3.56 10.39
C PRO A 80 1.96 3.47 11.92
N LYS A 81 0.81 3.21 12.56
CA LYS A 81 0.74 3.04 14.03
C LYS A 81 1.58 1.85 14.53
N HIS A 82 1.71 0.82 13.72
CA HIS A 82 2.43 -0.41 14.03
C HIS A 82 3.25 -0.85 12.82
N ILE A 83 4.51 -1.22 13.06
CA ILE A 83 5.43 -1.75 12.05
C ILE A 83 5.89 -3.13 12.51
N GLN A 84 5.76 -4.11 11.62
CA GLN A 84 6.30 -5.46 11.81
C GLN A 84 7.10 -5.82 10.55
N ALA A 85 8.28 -6.41 10.74
CA ALA A 85 9.14 -6.89 9.66
C ALA A 85 9.58 -8.33 9.95
N GLY A 86 9.70 -9.14 8.90
CA GLY A 86 10.16 -10.53 8.95
C GLY A 86 11.10 -10.85 7.79
N ILE A 87 12.00 -11.79 7.99
CA ILE A 87 12.88 -12.34 6.95
C ILE A 87 12.33 -13.70 6.56
N TYR A 88 12.17 -13.93 5.26
CA TYR A 88 11.66 -15.17 4.71
C TYR A 88 12.70 -15.75 3.74
N ASP A 89 12.95 -17.05 3.83
CA ASP A 89 13.78 -17.77 2.88
C ASP A 89 12.90 -18.31 1.75
N ILE A 90 13.19 -17.95 0.50
CA ILE A 90 12.46 -18.45 -0.67
C ILE A 90 13.12 -19.78 -1.08
N ILE A 91 12.79 -20.84 -0.35
CA ILE A 91 13.24 -22.19 -0.68
C ILE A 91 12.67 -22.56 -2.06
N HIS A 92 13.54 -22.68 -3.05
CA HIS A 92 13.23 -23.19 -4.39
C HIS A 92 13.20 -24.73 -4.42
#